data_AF-A0A2E9V873-F1
#
_entry.id   AF-A0A2E9V873-F1
#
_cell.length_a   1.000
_cell.length_b   1.000
_cell.length_c   1.000
_cell.angle_alpha   90.00
_cell.angle_beta   90.00
_cell.angle_gamma   90.00
#
_symmetry.space_group_name_H-M   'P 1'
#
loop_
_entity.id
_entity.type
_entity.pdbx_description
1 polymer ?
#
loop_
_entity_poly.entity_id
_entity_poly.type
_entity_poly.pdbx_seq_one_letter_code
_entity_poly.pdbx_strand_id
1 'polypeptide(L)'
;MTWILYIVTLLSLFSFIKINFFSFKNQKIADFNNDIQIFDIRKILNGNMVAEGMIYGVSGQLSSTFTARFNGAWDGNLGSFTEEFNFSTGKEQLRKWNLSIDNDGNIVGTADDIIGKATGKQIGSAVKLNYKLRLSDDLGGHVISVVDWMHLLENGTVFNRSEFRKYGVRVGELVATFRKEL
;
A
#
# COMPACT_ATOMS: atom_id res chain seq x y z
N MET A 1 -19.23 -15.13 40.23
CA MET A 1 -19.88 -14.90 38.91
C MET A 1 -19.52 -13.52 38.34
N THR A 2 -19.59 -12.43 39.12
CA THR A 2 -19.21 -11.07 38.69
C THR A 2 -17.72 -10.90 38.35
N TRP A 3 -16.82 -11.58 39.05
CA TRP A 3 -15.37 -11.53 38.77
C TRP A 3 -14.98 -12.12 37.39
N ILE A 4 -15.74 -13.11 36.89
CA ILE A 4 -15.53 -13.69 35.55
C ILE A 4 -15.85 -12.65 34.47
N LEU A 5 -16.95 -11.90 34.64
CA LEU A 5 -17.32 -10.79 33.74
C LEU A 5 -16.23 -9.71 33.72
N TYR A 6 -15.66 -9.33 34.87
CA TYR A 6 -14.56 -8.36 34.91
C TYR A 6 -13.31 -8.86 34.18
N ILE A 7 -12.93 -10.13 34.36
CA ILE A 7 -11.78 -10.73 33.67
C ILE A 7 -12.01 -10.78 32.16
N VAL A 8 -13.18 -11.23 31.71
CA VAL A 8 -13.51 -11.28 30.28
C VAL A 8 -13.50 -9.87 29.68
N THR A 9 -14.09 -8.89 30.37
CA THR A 9 -14.11 -7.50 29.89
C THR A 9 -12.70 -6.91 29.80
N LEU A 10 -11.85 -7.16 30.80
CA LEU A 10 -10.45 -6.72 30.80
C LEU A 10 -9.64 -7.36 29.67
N LEU A 11 -9.83 -8.66 29.43
CA LEU A 11 -9.18 -9.39 28.33
C LEU A 11 -9.65 -8.90 26.96
N SER A 12 -10.95 -8.66 26.79
CA SER A 12 -11.50 -8.09 25.56
C SER A 12 -10.96 -6.67 25.31
N LEU A 13 -10.89 -5.84 26.35
CA LEU A 13 -10.32 -4.50 26.27
C LEU A 13 -8.82 -4.53 25.91
N PHE A 14 -8.06 -5.41 26.55
CA PHE A 14 -6.64 -5.58 26.26
C PHE A 14 -6.39 -6.07 24.84
N SER A 15 -7.19 -7.04 24.37
CA SER A 15 -7.13 -7.54 23.00
C SER A 15 -7.50 -6.44 22.00
N PHE A 16 -8.54 -5.65 22.29
CA PHE A 16 -8.94 -4.50 21.48
C PHE A 16 -7.83 -3.44 21.42
N ILE A 17 -7.19 -3.13 22.55
CA ILE A 17 -6.06 -2.18 22.60
C ILE A 17 -4.89 -2.73 21.78
N LYS A 18 -4.53 -4.00 21.96
CA LYS A 18 -3.41 -4.62 21.23
C LYS A 18 -3.62 -4.57 19.72
N ILE A 19 -4.82 -4.94 19.26
CA ILE A 19 -5.18 -4.96 17.84
C ILE A 19 -5.19 -3.55 17.23
N ASN A 20 -5.56 -2.53 17.99
CA ASN A 20 -5.71 -1.17 17.46
C ASN A 20 -4.47 -0.29 17.63
N PHE A 21 -3.70 -0.43 18.72
CA PHE A 21 -2.59 0.46 19.06
C PHE A 21 -1.20 -0.12 18.76
N PHE A 22 -1.02 -1.43 18.80
CA PHE A 22 0.26 -2.09 18.48
C PHE A 22 0.27 -2.71 17.07
N SER A 23 -0.46 -2.08 16.15
CA SER A 23 -0.64 -2.55 14.78
C SER A 23 -0.03 -1.57 13.78
N PHE A 24 0.03 -1.97 12.52
CA PHE A 24 0.49 -1.20 11.36
C PHE A 24 -0.07 0.24 11.31
N LYS A 25 -1.26 0.45 11.88
CA LYS A 25 -1.92 1.77 12.02
C LYS A 25 -1.11 2.83 12.79
N ASN A 26 -0.12 2.44 13.60
CA ASN A 26 0.62 3.40 14.43
C ASN A 26 1.68 4.21 13.65
N GLN A 27 1.98 3.84 12.39
CA GLN A 27 2.92 4.60 11.57
C GLN A 27 2.36 5.98 11.19
N LYS A 28 3.14 7.03 11.41
CA LYS A 28 2.79 8.41 11.04
C LYS A 28 3.79 8.94 10.03
N ILE A 29 3.28 9.59 8.98
CA ILE A 29 4.15 10.08 7.89
C ILE A 29 5.10 11.18 8.38
N ALA A 30 4.72 11.89 9.44
CA ALA A 30 5.54 12.91 10.06
C ALA A 30 6.79 12.36 10.78
N ASP A 31 6.84 11.06 11.08
CA ASP A 31 8.00 10.44 11.74
C ASP A 31 9.24 10.46 10.82
N PHE A 32 9.04 10.62 9.51
CA PHE A 32 10.09 10.62 8.48
C PHE A 32 10.60 12.02 8.09
N ASN A 33 10.16 13.08 8.78
CA ASN A 33 10.55 14.47 8.44
C ASN A 33 12.06 14.74 8.49
N ASN A 34 12.80 13.96 9.30
CA ASN A 34 14.23 14.16 9.52
C ASN A 34 15.10 13.14 8.78
N ASP A 35 14.52 12.38 7.86
CA ASP A 35 15.28 11.40 7.08
C ASP A 35 16.25 12.09 6.13
N ILE A 36 17.46 11.55 6.04
CA ILE A 36 18.48 12.02 5.09
C ILE A 36 18.12 11.58 3.67
N GLN A 37 17.58 10.36 3.52
CA GLN A 37 17.14 9.82 2.25
C GLN A 37 15.77 10.40 1.88
N ILE A 38 15.66 10.99 0.68
CA ILE A 38 14.39 11.55 0.18
C ILE A 38 13.82 10.65 -0.90
N PHE A 39 12.62 10.14 -0.65
CA PHE A 39 11.80 9.42 -1.60
C PHE A 39 10.93 10.42 -2.37
N ASP A 40 11.49 10.94 -3.46
CA ASP A 40 10.73 11.68 -4.47
C ASP A 40 10.17 10.72 -5.52
N ILE A 41 8.86 10.47 -5.49
CA ILE A 41 8.18 9.53 -6.40
C ILE A 41 8.46 9.86 -7.87
N ARG A 42 8.53 11.16 -8.21
CA ARG A 42 8.78 11.64 -9.57
C ARG A 42 10.14 11.19 -10.14
N LYS A 43 11.10 10.89 -9.25
CA LYS A 43 12.44 10.42 -9.62
C LYS A 43 12.55 8.90 -9.47
N ILE A 44 12.10 8.39 -8.33
CA ILE A 44 12.27 6.99 -7.95
C ILE A 44 11.34 6.09 -8.79
N LEU A 45 10.09 6.48 -8.99
CA LEU A 45 9.12 5.73 -9.80
C LEU A 45 9.00 6.29 -11.23
N ASN A 46 10.15 6.55 -11.88
CA ASN A 46 10.23 7.03 -13.26
C ASN A 46 11.04 6.08 -14.16
N GLY A 47 10.57 5.80 -15.37
CA GLY A 47 11.13 4.80 -16.27
C GLY A 47 10.70 3.38 -15.93
N ASN A 48 11.43 2.41 -16.49
CA ASN A 48 11.14 0.99 -16.35
C ASN A 48 11.60 0.45 -15.00
N MET A 49 10.74 -0.36 -14.39
CA MET A 49 11.01 -1.02 -13.11
C MET A 49 10.43 -2.42 -13.10
N VAL A 50 10.99 -3.23 -12.22
CA VAL A 50 10.46 -4.56 -11.90
C VAL A 50 10.01 -4.59 -10.45
N ALA A 51 8.98 -5.40 -10.22
CA ALA A 51 8.45 -5.64 -8.90
C ALA A 51 8.21 -7.12 -8.66
N GLU A 52 8.36 -7.53 -7.41
CA GLU A 52 7.97 -8.85 -6.94
C GLU A 52 7.28 -8.70 -5.60
N GLY A 53 6.28 -9.52 -5.35
CA GLY A 53 5.56 -9.46 -4.10
C GLY A 53 4.76 -10.69 -3.76
N MET A 54 4.20 -10.62 -2.57
CA MET A 54 3.40 -11.64 -1.93
C MET A 54 2.12 -11.01 -1.38
N ILE A 55 1.01 -11.70 -1.59
CA ILE A 55 -0.30 -11.32 -1.07
C ILE A 55 -0.72 -12.36 -0.04
N TYR A 56 -1.10 -11.89 1.15
CA TYR A 56 -1.57 -12.73 2.25
C TYR A 56 -3.06 -12.48 2.49
N GLY A 57 -3.81 -13.56 2.69
CA GLY A 57 -5.25 -13.49 2.92
C GLY A 57 -5.63 -13.18 4.38
N VAL A 58 -6.92 -13.28 4.67
CA VAL A 58 -7.50 -13.03 6.00
C VAL A 58 -6.87 -13.89 7.10
N SER A 59 -6.50 -15.14 6.78
CA SER A 59 -5.87 -16.08 7.70
C SER A 59 -4.39 -15.79 7.97
N GLY A 60 -3.79 -14.83 7.26
CA GLY A 60 -2.34 -14.58 7.25
C GLY A 60 -1.55 -15.59 6.43
N GLN A 61 -2.20 -16.56 5.78
CA GLN A 61 -1.54 -17.49 4.86
C GLN A 61 -1.25 -16.81 3.52
N LEU A 62 -0.16 -17.23 2.89
CA LEU A 62 0.20 -16.79 1.53
C LEU A 62 -0.92 -17.22 0.57
N SER A 63 -1.51 -16.25 -0.12
CA SER A 63 -2.58 -16.47 -1.09
C SER A 63 -2.05 -16.53 -2.52
N SER A 64 -1.11 -15.66 -2.87
CA SER A 64 -0.51 -15.60 -4.21
C SER A 64 0.80 -14.82 -4.15
N THR A 65 1.74 -15.13 -5.04
CA THR A 65 2.88 -14.28 -5.35
C THR A 65 2.67 -13.60 -6.70
N PHE A 66 3.39 -12.53 -6.97
CA PHE A 66 3.38 -11.89 -8.28
C PHE A 66 4.76 -11.37 -8.66
N THR A 67 4.99 -11.28 -9.96
CA THR A 67 6.00 -10.41 -10.55
C THR A 67 5.29 -9.34 -11.36
N ALA A 68 5.88 -8.17 -11.52
CA ALA A 68 5.29 -7.12 -12.33
C ALA A 68 6.34 -6.26 -13.02
N ARG A 69 5.96 -5.69 -14.17
CA ARG A 69 6.73 -4.68 -14.88
C ARG A 69 6.01 -3.36 -14.78
N PHE A 70 6.72 -2.34 -14.34
CA PHE A 70 6.17 -1.01 -14.16
C PHE A 70 6.86 -0.02 -15.10
N ASN A 71 6.10 0.95 -15.59
CA ASN A 71 6.62 2.07 -16.36
C ASN A 71 6.06 3.38 -15.79
N GLY A 72 6.96 4.19 -15.23
CA GLY A 72 6.66 5.54 -14.80
C GLY A 72 7.02 6.57 -15.86
N ALA A 73 6.17 7.56 -16.05
CA ALA A 73 6.46 8.73 -16.89
C ALA A 73 5.98 9.98 -16.16
N TRP A 74 6.84 10.98 -16.05
CA TRP A 74 6.58 12.20 -15.29
C TRP A 74 6.81 13.45 -16.14
N ASP A 75 5.89 14.40 -16.05
CA ASP A 75 5.99 15.76 -16.56
C ASP A 75 5.75 16.75 -15.40
N GLY A 76 6.84 17.24 -14.84
CA GLY A 76 6.82 18.05 -13.62
C GLY A 76 6.13 17.35 -12.46
N ASN A 77 4.97 17.87 -12.09
CA ASN A 77 4.17 17.41 -10.94
C ASN A 77 3.06 16.41 -11.31
N LEU A 78 2.92 16.09 -12.59
CA LEU A 78 1.97 15.10 -13.09
C LEU A 78 2.72 13.90 -13.64
N GLY A 79 2.18 12.71 -13.44
CA GLY A 79 2.78 11.51 -14.00
C GLY A 79 1.80 10.38 -14.16
N SER A 80 2.17 9.43 -15.00
CA SER A 80 1.48 8.15 -15.12
C SER A 80 2.38 7.02 -14.68
N PHE A 81 1.80 6.03 -14.02
CA PHE A 81 2.51 4.83 -13.60
C PHE A 81 1.69 3.60 -14.01
N THR A 82 2.18 2.90 -15.03
CA THR A 82 1.53 1.70 -15.55
C THR A 82 2.13 0.48 -14.89
N GLU A 83 1.28 -0.44 -14.47
CA GLU A 83 1.62 -1.63 -13.72
C GLU A 83 1.07 -2.88 -14.42
N GLU A 84 1.95 -3.77 -14.87
CA GLU A 84 1.61 -5.05 -15.49
C GLU A 84 1.96 -6.21 -14.55
N PHE A 85 0.96 -6.74 -13.87
CA PHE A 85 1.10 -7.82 -12.88
C PHE A 85 0.92 -9.19 -13.53
N ASN A 86 1.78 -10.13 -13.13
CA ASN A 86 1.71 -11.55 -13.43
C ASN A 86 1.63 -12.32 -12.11
N PHE A 87 0.47 -12.89 -11.81
CA PHE A 87 0.24 -13.62 -10.57
C PHE A 87 0.61 -15.10 -10.72
N SER A 88 1.03 -15.72 -9.62
CA SER A 88 1.29 -17.17 -9.53
C SER A 88 0.08 -18.05 -9.86
N THR A 89 -1.12 -17.45 -9.86
CA THR A 89 -2.37 -18.10 -10.26
C THR A 89 -2.57 -18.16 -11.78
N GLY A 90 -1.66 -17.57 -12.57
CA GLY A 90 -1.77 -17.42 -14.02
C GLY A 90 -2.60 -16.22 -14.47
N LYS A 91 -3.10 -15.41 -13.53
CA LYS A 91 -3.83 -14.18 -13.85
C LYS A 91 -2.86 -13.05 -14.19
N GLU A 92 -3.29 -12.21 -15.11
CA GLU A 92 -2.63 -10.95 -15.45
C GLU A 92 -3.53 -9.79 -15.08
N GLN A 93 -2.93 -8.68 -14.66
CA GLN A 93 -3.66 -7.46 -14.37
C GLN A 93 -2.87 -6.26 -14.83
N LEU A 94 -3.55 -5.34 -15.52
CA LEU A 94 -3.02 -4.03 -15.87
C LEU A 94 -3.68 -2.98 -14.97
N ARG A 95 -2.87 -2.11 -14.35
CA ARG A 95 -3.36 -0.89 -13.71
C ARG A 95 -2.58 0.31 -14.23
N LYS A 96 -3.27 1.38 -14.55
CA LYS A 96 -2.64 2.66 -14.91
C LYS A 96 -3.04 3.74 -13.93
N TRP A 97 -2.07 4.19 -13.14
CA TRP A 97 -2.22 5.35 -12.29
C TRP A 97 -1.98 6.63 -13.07
N ASN A 98 -2.78 7.65 -12.79
CA ASN A 98 -2.46 9.04 -13.04
C ASN A 98 -2.28 9.71 -11.68
N LEU A 99 -1.12 10.32 -11.45
CA LEU A 99 -0.70 10.89 -10.17
C LEU A 99 -0.39 12.38 -10.34
N SER A 100 -0.73 13.14 -9.31
CA SER A 100 -0.35 14.54 -9.14
C SER A 100 0.31 14.70 -7.77
N ILE A 101 1.48 15.35 -7.73
CA ILE A 101 2.22 15.64 -6.51
C ILE A 101 2.45 17.14 -6.42
N ASP A 102 2.01 17.75 -5.33
CA ASP A 102 2.30 19.16 -5.07
C ASP A 102 3.70 19.36 -4.44
N ASN A 103 4.08 20.63 -4.27
CA ASN A 103 5.39 20.97 -3.72
C ASN A 103 5.56 20.60 -2.23
N ASP A 104 4.44 20.40 -1.51
CA ASP A 104 4.43 19.98 -0.11
C ASP A 104 4.43 18.44 0.03
N GLY A 105 4.51 17.73 -1.10
CA GLY A 105 4.55 16.28 -1.19
C GLY A 105 3.19 15.61 -1.03
N ASN A 106 2.07 16.34 -1.08
CA ASN A 106 0.75 15.71 -1.10
C ASN A 106 0.50 15.06 -2.45
N ILE A 107 -0.10 13.88 -2.41
CA ILE A 107 -0.31 13.04 -3.59
C ILE A 107 -1.81 12.88 -3.82
N VAL A 108 -2.22 13.06 -5.05
CA VAL A 108 -3.56 12.72 -5.53
C VAL A 108 -3.42 11.75 -6.70
N GLY A 109 -4.15 10.65 -6.65
CA GLY A 109 -4.09 9.62 -7.69
C GLY A 109 -5.44 9.17 -8.19
N THR A 110 -5.49 8.69 -9.41
CA THR A 110 -6.67 8.04 -10.03
C THR A 110 -6.22 6.84 -10.86
N ALA A 111 -7.05 5.81 -10.91
CA ALA A 111 -6.94 4.68 -11.83
C ALA A 111 -8.34 4.07 -12.02
N ASP A 112 -8.53 3.24 -13.03
CA ASP A 112 -9.86 2.75 -13.45
C ASP A 112 -10.58 1.90 -12.38
N ASP A 113 -9.81 1.18 -11.58
CA ASP A 113 -10.30 0.35 -10.48
C ASP A 113 -10.35 1.07 -9.13
N ILE A 114 -10.04 2.38 -9.11
CA ILE A 114 -10.04 3.21 -7.90
C ILE A 114 -11.35 3.99 -7.79
N ILE A 115 -12.03 3.84 -6.65
CA ILE A 115 -13.26 4.57 -6.37
C ILE A 115 -12.93 5.97 -5.87
N GLY A 116 -13.17 6.97 -6.71
CA GLY A 116 -12.90 8.37 -6.40
C GLY A 116 -11.44 8.71 -6.66
N LYS A 117 -10.73 9.16 -5.63
CA LYS A 117 -9.30 9.53 -5.71
C LYS A 117 -8.51 8.84 -4.62
N ALA A 118 -7.33 8.38 -4.96
CA ALA A 118 -6.29 8.06 -4.01
C ALA A 118 -5.71 9.37 -3.43
N THR A 119 -5.37 9.34 -2.15
CA THR A 119 -4.76 10.47 -1.44
C THR A 119 -3.56 9.98 -0.65
N GLY A 120 -2.50 10.77 -0.61
CA GLY A 120 -1.29 10.38 0.08
C GLY A 120 -0.34 11.52 0.35
N LYS A 121 0.83 11.16 0.85
CA LYS A 121 1.93 12.09 1.09
C LYS A 121 3.28 11.40 0.97
N GLN A 122 4.26 12.08 0.39
CA GLN A 122 5.68 11.73 0.44
C GLN A 122 6.40 12.65 1.43
N ILE A 123 7.16 12.07 2.37
CA ILE A 123 8.01 12.78 3.33
C ILE A 123 9.23 11.90 3.61
N GLY A 124 10.43 12.49 3.58
CA GLY A 124 11.65 11.77 3.90
C GLY A 124 11.80 10.53 3.04
N SER A 125 12.12 9.39 3.64
CA SER A 125 12.26 8.11 2.94
C SER A 125 10.92 7.41 2.68
N ALA A 126 9.78 8.00 3.05
CA ALA A 126 8.49 7.33 3.09
C ALA A 126 7.44 7.97 2.17
N VAL A 127 6.59 7.11 1.62
CA VAL A 127 5.36 7.48 0.93
C VAL A 127 4.21 6.70 1.55
N LYS A 128 3.11 7.41 1.83
CA LYS A 128 1.84 6.80 2.23
C LYS A 128 0.77 7.09 1.21
N LEU A 129 0.03 6.06 0.76
CA LEU A 129 -1.17 6.21 -0.06
C LEU A 129 -2.38 5.59 0.64
N ASN A 130 -3.55 6.17 0.40
CA ASN A 130 -4.84 5.69 0.90
C ASN A 130 -5.85 5.78 -0.24
N TYR A 131 -6.55 4.68 -0.51
CA TYR A 131 -7.53 4.64 -1.59
C TYR A 131 -8.57 3.54 -1.39
N LYS A 132 -9.62 3.58 -2.22
CA LYS A 132 -10.63 2.53 -2.30
C LYS A 132 -10.44 1.79 -3.61
N LEU A 133 -10.16 0.50 -3.54
CA LEU A 133 -9.95 -0.36 -4.70
C LEU A 133 -11.17 -1.24 -4.91
N ARG A 134 -11.67 -1.30 -6.14
CA ARG A 134 -12.61 -2.32 -6.59
C ARG A 134 -11.81 -3.53 -7.07
N LEU A 135 -12.01 -4.66 -6.40
CA LEU A 135 -11.46 -5.93 -6.86
C LEU A 135 -12.15 -6.37 -8.16
N SER A 136 -11.46 -7.17 -8.95
CA SER A 136 -12.01 -7.75 -10.18
C SER A 136 -13.26 -8.60 -9.91
N ASP A 137 -14.08 -8.83 -10.94
CA ASP A 137 -15.38 -9.50 -10.80
C ASP A 137 -15.25 -10.95 -10.32
N ASP A 138 -14.17 -11.64 -10.72
CA ASP A 138 -13.83 -12.99 -10.26
C ASP A 138 -13.46 -13.04 -8.76
N LEU A 139 -13.11 -11.90 -8.17
CA LEU A 139 -12.91 -11.70 -6.74
C LEU A 139 -14.15 -11.08 -6.06
N GLY A 140 -15.29 -11.09 -6.75
CA GLY A 140 -16.60 -10.66 -6.24
C GLY A 140 -16.86 -9.15 -6.36
N GLY A 141 -16.06 -8.40 -7.13
CA GLY A 141 -16.31 -6.97 -7.40
C GLY A 141 -16.24 -6.09 -6.14
N HIS A 142 -15.67 -6.61 -5.06
CA HIS A 142 -15.74 -5.99 -3.74
C HIS A 142 -14.91 -4.70 -3.69
N VAL A 143 -15.44 -3.69 -3.01
CA VAL A 143 -14.66 -2.49 -2.70
C VAL A 143 -13.97 -2.66 -1.35
N ILE A 144 -12.65 -2.51 -1.36
CA ILE A 144 -11.79 -2.53 -0.17
C ILE A 144 -11.09 -1.18 -0.01
N SER A 145 -10.76 -0.82 1.23
CA SER A 145 -9.86 0.28 1.54
C SER A 145 -8.44 -0.24 1.60
N VAL A 146 -7.51 0.48 0.98
CA VAL A 146 -6.10 0.13 0.93
C VAL A 146 -5.29 1.25 1.57
N VAL A 147 -4.34 0.87 2.43
CA VAL A 147 -3.32 1.77 2.96
C VAL A 147 -1.96 1.21 2.56
N ASP A 148 -1.24 1.95 1.74
CA ASP A 148 0.10 1.59 1.30
C ASP A 148 1.13 2.42 2.02
N TRP A 149 2.19 1.75 2.46
CA TRP A 149 3.43 2.36 2.85
C TRP A 149 4.53 1.89 1.92
N MET A 150 5.29 2.85 1.40
CA MET A 150 6.47 2.58 0.62
C MET A 150 7.65 3.27 1.27
N HIS A 151 8.76 2.55 1.41
CA HIS A 151 9.99 3.05 2.02
C HIS A 151 11.13 2.88 1.04
N LEU A 152 11.87 3.96 0.81
CA LEU A 152 13.08 3.94 0.01
C LEU A 152 14.26 3.48 0.87
N LEU A 153 14.86 2.37 0.48
CA LEU A 153 16.05 1.82 1.12
C LEU A 153 17.32 2.49 0.57
N GLU A 154 18.41 2.40 1.33
CA GLU A 154 19.72 2.99 0.97
C GLU A 154 20.26 2.49 -0.38
N ASN A 155 19.92 1.26 -0.76
CA ASN A 155 20.32 0.67 -2.05
C ASN A 155 19.42 1.08 -3.23
N GLY A 156 18.46 2.00 -3.02
CA GLY A 156 17.53 2.47 -4.05
C GLY A 156 16.33 1.56 -4.29
N THR A 157 16.23 0.41 -3.61
CA THR A 157 15.03 -0.43 -3.64
C THR A 157 13.92 0.23 -2.86
N VAL A 158 12.69 0.22 -3.39
CA VAL A 158 11.50 0.61 -2.64
C VAL A 158 10.86 -0.63 -2.05
N PHE A 159 10.67 -0.64 -0.74
CA PHE A 159 9.92 -1.69 -0.05
C PHE A 159 8.49 -1.21 0.19
N ASN A 160 7.51 -1.95 -0.30
CA ASN A 160 6.10 -1.65 -0.17
C ASN A 160 5.41 -2.66 0.75
N ARG A 161 4.59 -2.13 1.65
CA ARG A 161 3.63 -2.92 2.44
C ARG A 161 2.26 -2.26 2.39
N SER A 162 1.27 -3.05 2.02
CA SER A 162 -0.13 -2.62 1.93
C SER A 162 -0.99 -3.37 2.92
N GLU A 163 -1.96 -2.69 3.52
CA GLU A 163 -3.02 -3.31 4.31
C GLU A 163 -4.37 -3.13 3.62
N PHE A 164 -5.10 -4.24 3.43
CA PHE A 164 -6.42 -4.26 2.82
C PHE A 164 -7.49 -4.39 3.89
N ARG A 165 -8.52 -3.53 3.85
CA ARG A 165 -9.65 -3.55 4.79
C ARG A 165 -11.00 -3.54 4.09
N LYS A 166 -11.94 -4.30 4.61
CA LYS A 166 -13.37 -4.23 4.25
C LYS A 166 -14.16 -3.91 5.51
N TYR A 167 -14.97 -2.85 5.48
CA TYR A 167 -15.74 -2.38 6.64
C TYR A 167 -14.90 -2.23 7.93
N GLY A 168 -13.64 -1.77 7.79
CA GLY A 168 -12.72 -1.60 8.91
C GLY A 168 -12.00 -2.87 9.38
N VAL A 169 -12.41 -4.06 8.93
CA VAL A 169 -11.76 -5.34 9.24
C VAL A 169 -10.64 -5.61 8.23
N ARG A 170 -9.47 -6.02 8.69
CA ARG A 170 -8.36 -6.41 7.81
C ARG A 170 -8.72 -7.69 7.06
N VAL A 171 -8.60 -7.65 5.74
CA VAL A 171 -8.93 -8.78 4.84
C VAL A 171 -7.74 -9.30 4.04
N GLY A 172 -6.62 -8.58 4.07
CA GLY A 172 -5.37 -9.04 3.47
C GLY A 172 -4.24 -8.05 3.69
N GLU A 173 -3.05 -8.43 3.24
CA GLU A 173 -1.89 -7.55 3.11
C GLU A 173 -1.09 -7.92 1.87
N LEU A 174 -0.33 -6.96 1.36
CA LEU A 174 0.64 -7.14 0.29
C LEU A 174 2.00 -6.68 0.79
N VAL A 175 3.04 -7.42 0.42
CA VAL A 175 4.43 -7.02 0.60
C VAL A 175 5.12 -7.15 -0.74
N ALA A 176 5.81 -6.10 -1.17
CA ALA A 176 6.49 -6.08 -2.46
C ALA A 176 7.77 -5.25 -2.42
N THR A 177 8.63 -5.51 -3.39
CA THR A 177 9.80 -4.67 -3.67
C THR A 177 9.70 -4.09 -5.06
N PHE A 178 10.14 -2.85 -5.24
CA PHE A 178 10.30 -2.20 -6.54
C PHE A 178 11.75 -1.82 -6.76
N ARG A 179 12.30 -2.13 -7.93
CA ARG A 179 13.64 -1.73 -8.32
C ARG A 179 13.70 -1.37 -9.79
N LYS A 180 14.65 -0.52 -10.17
CA LYS A 180 14.90 -0.22 -11.59
C LYS A 180 15.16 -1.52 -12.35
N GLU A 181 14.59 -1.59 -13.55
CA GLU A 181 14.97 -2.64 -14.49
C GLU A 181 16.39 -2.35 -14.98
N LEU A 182 17.28 -3.32 -14.83
CA LEU A 182 18.69 -3.23 -15.24
C LEU A 182 18.86 -3.51 -16.73
#